data_AF-A0A9N9PZ10-F1
#
_entry.id   AF-A0A9N9PZ10-F1
#
_cell.length_a   1.000
_cell.length_b   1.000
_cell.length_c   1.000
_cell.angle_alpha   90.00
_cell.angle_beta   90.00
_cell.angle_gamma   90.00
#
_symmetry.space_group_name_H-M   'P 1'
#
loop_
_entity.id
_entity.type
_entity.pdbx_description
1 polymer ?
#
loop_
_entity_poly.entity_id
_entity_poly.type
_entity_poly.pdbx_seq_one_letter_code
_entity_poly.pdbx_strand_id
1 'polypeptide(L)'
;MTARLQQLAHIFKMASRPDIHLYTAQTPNGIKISITLEELGLPYKVTNIDISKNTQKEPWFLEINPNGRIPALTDTFEDGKLIRLFESGSIQQYLIDQYDKDHKISYPKGSREYYEVNNW
;
A
#
# COMPACT_ATOMS: atom_id res chain seq x y z
N MET A 1 -18.02 32.62 -5.84
CA MET A 1 -17.75 31.25 -6.33
C MET A 1 -18.85 30.34 -5.80
N THR A 2 -19.59 29.67 -6.69
CA THR A 2 -20.85 28.98 -6.35
C THR A 2 -20.62 27.64 -5.65
N ALA A 3 -21.52 27.27 -4.72
CA ALA A 3 -21.49 25.99 -3.98
C ALA A 3 -21.33 24.75 -4.89
N ARG A 4 -21.81 24.81 -6.13
CA ARG A 4 -21.64 23.76 -7.15
C ARG A 4 -20.17 23.54 -7.55
N LEU A 5 -19.34 24.57 -7.58
CA LEU A 5 -17.89 24.45 -7.83
C LEU A 5 -17.15 23.91 -6.60
N GLN A 6 -17.60 24.24 -5.38
CA GLN A 6 -17.05 23.64 -4.15
C GLN A 6 -17.44 22.16 -4.03
N GLN A 7 -18.67 21.79 -4.40
CA GLN A 7 -19.13 20.40 -4.40
C GLN A 7 -18.47 19.56 -5.51
N LEU A 8 -18.25 20.14 -6.69
CA LEU A 8 -17.47 19.50 -7.75
C LEU A 8 -15.99 19.38 -7.38
N ALA A 9 -15.40 20.38 -6.70
CA ALA A 9 -14.06 20.27 -6.14
C ALA A 9 -13.99 19.27 -4.98
N HIS A 10 -15.08 19.03 -4.25
CA HIS A 10 -15.14 18.00 -3.19
C HIS A 10 -15.24 16.59 -3.79
N ILE A 11 -16.00 16.43 -4.89
CA ILE A 11 -16.13 15.17 -5.64
C ILE A 11 -14.82 14.83 -6.39
N PHE A 12 -14.10 15.83 -6.93
CA PHE A 12 -12.79 15.63 -7.56
C PHE A 12 -11.61 15.51 -6.57
N LYS A 13 -11.83 15.80 -5.28
CA LYS A 13 -10.78 15.79 -4.24
C LYS A 13 -11.07 14.76 -3.15
N MET A 14 -11.72 13.67 -3.55
CA MET A 14 -11.71 12.41 -2.82
C MET A 14 -10.65 11.52 -3.47
N ALA A 15 -9.39 11.96 -3.48
CA ALA A 15 -8.35 10.96 -3.28
C ALA A 15 -8.71 10.35 -1.92
N SER A 16 -9.28 9.14 -1.94
CA SER A 16 -9.62 8.42 -0.72
C SER A 16 -8.43 8.58 0.21
N ARG A 17 -8.64 9.18 1.38
CA ARG A 17 -7.53 9.31 2.33
C ARG A 17 -7.03 7.88 2.58
N PRO A 18 -5.72 7.64 2.52
CA PRO A 18 -5.18 6.30 2.73
C PRO A 18 -5.75 5.71 4.03
N ASP A 19 -6.36 4.52 3.95
CA ASP A 19 -6.77 3.73 5.12
C ASP A 19 -5.90 2.48 5.16
N ILE A 20 -4.60 2.73 5.17
CA ILE A 20 -3.59 1.70 5.03
C ILE A 20 -3.42 0.97 6.36
N HIS A 21 -3.47 -0.36 6.30
CA HIS A 21 -3.09 -1.25 7.38
C HIS A 21 -2.01 -2.21 6.92
N LEU A 22 -0.83 -2.12 7.54
CA LEU A 22 0.30 -3.01 7.29
C LEU A 22 0.32 -4.16 8.31
N TYR A 23 0.32 -5.39 7.80
CA TYR A 23 0.50 -6.61 8.59
C TYR A 23 1.91 -7.14 8.34
N THR A 24 2.80 -6.99 9.32
CA THR A 24 4.23 -7.20 9.11
C THR A 24 4.95 -7.75 10.34
N ALA A 25 6.24 -8.03 10.20
CA ALA A 25 7.15 -8.43 11.27
C ALA A 25 8.55 -7.87 11.00
N GLN A 26 9.44 -7.86 12.00
CA GLN A 26 10.83 -7.41 11.86
C GLN A 26 11.70 -8.39 11.06
N THR A 27 11.44 -8.47 9.76
CA THR A 27 12.17 -9.28 8.78
C THR A 27 12.54 -8.41 7.58
N PRO A 28 13.52 -8.78 6.74
CA PRO A 28 13.89 -7.99 5.56
C PRO A 28 12.72 -7.66 4.63
N ASN A 29 11.85 -8.63 4.35
CA ASN A 29 10.65 -8.40 3.53
C ASN A 29 9.58 -7.59 4.27
N GLY A 30 9.48 -7.76 5.59
CA GLY A 30 8.50 -7.04 6.41
C GLY A 30 8.80 -5.55 6.53
N ILE A 31 10.07 -5.17 6.72
CA ILE A 31 10.48 -3.76 6.87
C ILE A 31 10.45 -2.99 5.55
N LYS A 32 10.56 -3.67 4.41
CA LYS A 32 10.55 -3.03 3.08
C LYS A 32 9.33 -2.12 2.88
N ILE A 33 8.16 -2.58 3.31
CA ILE A 33 6.90 -1.86 3.12
C ILE A 33 6.76 -0.71 4.11
N SER A 34 7.18 -0.88 5.37
CA SER A 34 7.21 0.25 6.30
C SER A 34 8.15 1.35 5.79
N ILE A 35 9.33 1.01 5.27
CA ILE A 35 10.23 2.00 4.66
C ILE A 35 9.54 2.75 3.52
N THR A 36 8.87 2.02 2.60
CA THR A 36 8.15 2.66 1.49
C THR A 36 7.07 3.63 2.00
N LEU A 37 6.30 3.24 3.02
CA LEU A 37 5.26 4.09 3.62
C LEU A 37 5.85 5.33 4.29
N GLU A 38 6.94 5.19 5.06
CA GLU A 38 7.63 6.31 5.70
C GLU A 38 8.24 7.28 4.68
N GLU A 39 8.90 6.76 3.63
CA GLU A 39 9.48 7.58 2.57
C GLU A 39 8.42 8.38 1.81
N LEU A 40 7.22 7.82 1.62
CA LEU A 40 6.08 8.52 1.03
C LEU A 40 5.32 9.42 2.03
N GLY A 41 5.64 9.34 3.32
CA GLY A 41 4.95 10.10 4.37
C GLY A 41 3.48 9.70 4.54
N LEU A 42 3.14 8.44 4.24
CA LEU A 42 1.77 7.95 4.29
C LEU A 42 1.38 7.54 5.72
N PRO A 43 0.22 7.96 6.24
CA PRO A 43 -0.28 7.45 7.52
C PRO A 43 -0.76 6.01 7.36
N TYR A 44 -0.42 5.15 8.32
CA TYR A 44 -0.82 3.74 8.32
C TYR A 44 -0.96 3.18 9.74
N LYS A 45 -1.79 2.15 9.86
CA LYS A 45 -1.87 1.29 11.04
C LYS A 45 -0.94 0.10 10.86
N VAL A 46 -0.45 -0.45 11.98
CA VAL A 46 0.42 -1.64 11.97
C VAL A 46 -0.15 -2.73 12.86
N THR A 47 -0.19 -3.95 12.34
CA THR A 47 -0.29 -5.16 13.15
C THR A 47 1.01 -5.93 13.03
N ASN A 48 1.69 -6.11 14.16
CA ASN A 48 2.84 -6.99 14.25
C ASN A 48 2.38 -8.46 14.26
N ILE A 49 2.88 -9.24 13.32
CA ILE A 49 2.57 -10.66 13.14
C ILE A 49 3.64 -11.49 13.82
N ASP A 50 3.24 -12.26 14.85
CA ASP A 50 4.13 -13.18 15.54
C ASP A 50 4.31 -14.47 14.72
N ILE A 51 5.30 -14.46 13.84
CA ILE A 51 5.59 -15.60 12.96
C ILE A 51 5.99 -16.86 13.72
N SER A 52 6.52 -16.73 14.94
CA SER A 52 6.91 -17.87 15.78
C SER A 52 5.69 -18.67 16.26
N LYS A 53 4.52 -18.02 16.33
CA LYS A 53 3.23 -18.62 16.70
C LYS A 53 2.39 -19.02 15.50
N ASN A 54 2.93 -18.91 14.27
CA ASN A 54 2.19 -19.13 13.03
C ASN A 54 0.95 -18.23 12.89
N THR A 55 0.95 -17.01 13.45
CA THR A 55 -0.19 -16.07 13.31
C THR A 55 -0.53 -15.76 11.85
N GLN A 56 0.47 -15.74 10.96
CA GLN A 56 0.29 -15.60 9.50
C GLN A 56 -0.43 -16.78 8.84
N LYS A 57 -0.72 -17.86 9.58
CA LYS A 57 -1.47 -19.04 9.11
C LYS A 57 -2.87 -19.09 9.70
N GLU A 58 -3.24 -18.16 10.58
CA GLU A 58 -4.59 -18.10 11.15
C GLU A 58 -5.61 -17.71 10.07
N PRO A 59 -6.87 -18.21 10.17
CA PRO A 59 -7.87 -18.01 9.12
C PRO A 59 -8.06 -16.54 8.72
N TRP A 60 -8.10 -15.63 9.69
CA TRP A 60 -8.29 -14.20 9.42
C TRP A 60 -7.13 -13.59 8.61
N PHE A 61 -5.90 -14.06 8.81
CA PHE A 61 -4.75 -13.57 8.04
C PHE A 61 -4.79 -14.16 6.63
N LEU A 62 -5.21 -15.43 6.49
CA LEU A 62 -5.35 -16.09 5.19
C LEU A 62 -6.45 -15.47 4.32
N GLU A 63 -7.47 -14.85 4.92
CA GLU A 63 -8.45 -14.03 4.18
C GLU A 63 -7.82 -12.77 3.56
N ILE A 64 -6.70 -12.28 4.09
CA ILE A 64 -5.93 -11.16 3.55
C ILE A 64 -4.89 -11.65 2.56
N ASN A 65 -4.09 -12.64 2.97
CA ASN A 65 -3.05 -13.24 2.17
C ASN A 65 -3.14 -14.79 2.23
N PRO A 66 -3.68 -15.44 1.18
CA PRO A 66 -3.81 -16.89 1.15
C PRO A 66 -2.46 -17.64 1.10
N ASN A 67 -1.36 -16.97 0.73
CA ASN A 67 0.00 -17.54 0.83
C ASN A 67 0.44 -17.69 2.30
N GLY A 68 -0.20 -16.96 3.22
CA GLY A 68 0.10 -16.97 4.65
C GLY A 68 1.54 -16.57 4.94
N ARG A 69 1.98 -15.46 4.33
CA ARG A 69 3.31 -14.86 4.52
C ARG A 69 3.18 -13.37 4.78
N ILE A 70 4.15 -12.80 5.46
CA ILE A 70 4.30 -11.35 5.58
C ILE A 70 5.22 -10.81 4.47
N PRO A 71 5.15 -9.52 4.13
CA PRO A 71 4.10 -8.57 4.54
C PRO A 71 2.78 -8.80 3.80
N ALA A 72 1.70 -8.29 4.38
CA ALA A 72 0.41 -8.07 3.71
C ALA A 72 -0.08 -6.65 4.01
N LEU A 73 -0.91 -6.08 3.15
CA LEU A 73 -1.43 -4.74 3.29
C LEU A 73 -2.91 -4.70 2.88
N THR A 74 -3.71 -3.94 3.61
CA THR A 74 -5.06 -3.57 3.17
C THR A 74 -5.19 -2.06 3.06
N ASP A 75 -6.06 -1.62 2.16
CA ASP A 75 -6.36 -0.20 1.93
C ASP A 75 -7.78 -0.05 1.38
N THR A 76 -8.30 1.18 1.34
CA THR A 76 -9.52 1.54 0.62
C THR A 76 -9.16 2.05 -0.77
N PHE A 77 -9.49 1.27 -1.80
CA PHE A 77 -9.19 1.60 -3.19
C PHE A 77 -10.04 2.78 -3.70
N GLU A 78 -9.73 3.27 -4.90
CA GLU A 78 -10.41 4.44 -5.51
C GLU A 78 -11.93 4.28 -5.64
N ASP A 79 -12.42 3.04 -5.75
CA ASP A 79 -13.86 2.73 -5.80
C ASP A 79 -14.54 2.63 -4.41
N GLY A 80 -13.79 2.94 -3.34
CA GLY A 80 -14.25 2.92 -1.96
C GLY A 80 -14.30 1.52 -1.33
N LYS A 81 -13.79 0.49 -2.01
CA LYS A 81 -13.78 -0.89 -1.49
C LYS A 81 -12.43 -1.28 -0.92
N LEU A 82 -12.47 -2.23 0.01
CA LEU A 82 -11.28 -2.85 0.56
C LEU A 82 -10.50 -3.59 -0.54
N ILE A 83 -9.23 -3.24 -0.71
CA ILE A 83 -8.25 -4.03 -1.45
C ILE A 83 -7.33 -4.76 -0.48
N ARG A 84 -6.96 -5.99 -0.83
CA ARG A 84 -6.04 -6.84 -0.08
C ARG A 84 -4.84 -7.12 -0.95
N LEU A 85 -3.65 -6.87 -0.43
CA LEU A 85 -2.39 -6.93 -1.16
C LEU A 85 -1.40 -7.80 -0.40
N PHE A 86 -0.66 -8.61 -1.13
CA PHE A 86 0.43 -9.44 -0.65
C PHE A 86 1.50 -9.54 -1.74
N GLU A 87 2.65 -10.15 -1.43
CA GLU A 87 3.91 -9.99 -2.16
C GLU A 87 4.49 -8.57 -2.06
N SER A 88 5.66 -8.46 -1.43
CA SER A 88 6.24 -7.14 -1.10
C SER A 88 6.47 -6.24 -2.33
N GLY A 89 6.88 -6.80 -3.47
CA GLY A 89 7.03 -6.03 -4.71
C GLY A 89 5.70 -5.50 -5.24
N SER A 90 4.63 -6.30 -5.18
CA SER A 90 3.29 -5.88 -5.61
C SER A 90 2.72 -4.79 -4.70
N ILE A 91 2.91 -4.92 -3.38
CA ILE A 91 2.51 -3.87 -2.42
C ILE A 91 3.26 -2.56 -2.71
N GLN A 92 4.57 -2.62 -2.96
CA GLN A 92 5.37 -1.43 -3.26
C GLN A 92 4.91 -0.75 -4.56
N GLN A 93 4.66 -1.53 -5.62
CA GLN A 93 4.12 -1.01 -6.88
C GLN A 93 2.74 -0.36 -6.68
N TYR A 94 1.86 -0.97 -5.87
CA TYR A 94 0.58 -0.38 -5.52
C TYR A 94 0.75 0.99 -4.82
N LEU A 95 1.62 1.07 -3.81
CA LEU A 95 1.84 2.32 -3.07
C LEU A 95 2.40 3.42 -3.97
N ILE A 96 3.33 3.07 -4.87
CA ILE A 96 3.88 3.99 -5.87
C ILE A 96 2.77 4.46 -6.82
N ASP A 97 2.06 3.53 -7.46
CA ASP A 97 1.02 3.86 -8.44
C ASP A 97 -0.10 4.71 -7.82
N GLN A 98 -0.47 4.45 -6.56
CA GLN A 98 -1.55 5.16 -5.88
C GLN A 98 -1.12 6.49 -5.26
N TYR A 99 0.09 6.57 -4.70
CA TYR A 99 0.44 7.68 -3.81
C TYR A 99 1.71 8.46 -4.20
N ASP A 100 2.61 7.90 -5.01
CA ASP A 100 3.85 8.58 -5.43
C ASP A 100 3.66 9.40 -6.72
N LYS A 101 2.68 10.30 -6.74
CA LYS A 101 2.31 11.05 -7.96
C LYS A 101 3.40 12.00 -8.47
N ASP A 102 4.30 12.41 -7.58
CA ASP A 102 5.42 13.30 -7.87
C ASP A 102 6.74 12.55 -8.11
N HIS A 103 6.71 11.21 -8.14
CA HIS A 103 7.88 10.36 -8.37
C HIS A 103 9.03 10.61 -7.37
N LYS A 104 8.70 10.72 -6.08
CA LYS A 104 9.66 10.93 -4.99
C LYS A 104 10.60 9.73 -4.83
N ILE A 105 10.07 8.51 -4.99
CA ILE A 105 10.85 7.27 -4.84
C ILE A 105 10.72 6.35 -6.06
N SER A 106 10.08 6.82 -7.12
CA SER A 106 9.79 6.05 -8.33
C SER A 106 10.16 6.83 -9.58
N TYR A 107 9.85 6.25 -10.73
CA TYR A 107 10.00 6.88 -12.03
C TYR A 107 8.65 6.88 -12.76
N PRO A 108 8.42 7.81 -13.69
CA PRO A 108 7.22 7.82 -14.52
C PRO A 108 6.96 6.46 -15.17
N LYS A 109 5.74 5.95 -15.00
CA LYS A 109 5.33 4.66 -15.56
C LYS A 109 5.55 4.65 -17.07
N GLY A 110 6.26 3.63 -17.55
CA GLY A 110 6.62 3.51 -18.97
C GLY A 110 7.92 4.18 -19.38
N SER A 111 8.62 4.89 -18.47
CA SER A 111 9.99 5.34 -18.73
C SER A 111 10.97 4.16 -18.75
N ARG A 112 12.17 4.39 -19.29
CA ARG A 112 13.26 3.40 -19.26
C ARG A 112 13.59 3.00 -17.83
N GLU A 113 13.75 3.99 -16.96
CA GLU A 113 14.13 3.85 -15.56
C GLU A 113 13.08 3.06 -14.78
N TYR A 114 11.80 3.27 -15.07
CA TYR A 114 10.71 2.45 -14.50
C TYR A 114 10.89 0.96 -14.82
N TYR A 115 11.26 0.61 -16.05
CA TYR A 115 11.48 -0.79 -16.40
C TYR A 115 12.80 -1.33 -15.84
N GLU A 116 13.85 -0.50 -15.84
CA GLU A 116 15.17 -0.89 -15.33
C GLU A 116 15.15 -1.14 -13.82
N VAL A 117 14.44 -0.31 -13.04
CA VAL A 117 14.34 -0.47 -11.58
C VAL A 117 13.57 -1.74 -11.20
N ASN A 118 12.58 -2.15 -11.98
CA ASN A 118 11.79 -3.37 -11.72
C ASN A 118 12.59 -4.68 -11.84
N ASN A 119 13.79 -4.64 -12.43
CA ASN A 119 14.68 -5.81 -12.47
C ASN A 119 15.32 -6.13 -11.10
N TRP A 120 15.31 -5.17 -10.17
CA TRP A 120 15.97 -5.25 -8.86
C TRP A 120 14.95 -5.38 -7.72
#